data_AF-B5M7B2-F1
#
_entry.id   AF-B5M7B2-F1
#
_cell.length_a   1.000
_cell.length_b   1.000
_cell.length_c   1.000
_cell.angle_alpha   90.00
_cell.angle_beta   90.00
_cell.angle_gamma   90.00
#
_symmetry.space_group_name_H-M   'P 1'
#
loop_
_entity.id
_entity.type
_entity.pdbx_description
1 polymer ?
#
loop_
_entity_poly.entity_id
_entity_poly.type
_entity_poly.pdbx_seq_one_letter_code
_entity_poly.pdbx_strand_id
1 'polypeptide(L)'
;MARTLISMHRLIANAAALLAITLPFLEIGSHAGRRIDEETYYYDSQDIYKAFRISKRLWLGTQNFVRDKTSGRKCTYFEIEDINENGMNYTSYYTFMSGSKGQMHYHGKFYKTPPVNIEERNKTNALNVSMTSEKWHPRNYRVVYSDYTWCLILRVLDFYPGRDQIYLD
;
A
#
# COMPACT_ATOMS: atom_id res chain seq x y z
N MET A 1 52.74 3.55 34.95
CA MET A 1 51.32 3.09 34.89
C MET A 1 50.44 4.28 35.30
N ALA A 2 50.03 5.11 34.35
CA ALA A 2 49.26 6.32 34.63
C ALA A 2 47.76 5.98 34.66
N ARG A 3 47.14 6.02 35.84
CA ARG A 3 45.69 5.91 35.99
C ARG A 3 45.09 7.28 35.69
N THR A 4 44.40 7.40 34.57
CA THR A 4 43.64 8.59 34.20
C THR A 4 42.49 8.78 35.19
N LEU A 5 42.61 9.77 36.07
CA LEU A 5 41.57 10.16 37.01
C LEU A 5 40.49 10.93 36.24
N ILE A 6 39.43 10.22 35.85
CA ILE A 6 38.26 10.83 35.23
C ILE A 6 37.48 11.55 36.35
N SER A 7 37.72 12.85 36.50
CA SER A 7 36.94 13.70 37.41
C SER A 7 35.47 13.72 36.97
N MET A 8 34.54 13.49 37.91
CA MET A 8 33.08 13.53 37.68
C MET A 8 32.63 14.81 36.97
N HIS A 9 33.32 15.93 37.18
CA HIS A 9 33.02 17.21 36.53
C HIS A 9 33.24 17.16 35.01
N ARG A 10 34.24 16.41 34.54
CA ARG A 10 34.47 16.20 33.09
C ARG A 10 33.42 15.28 32.48
N LEU A 11 32.92 14.30 33.23
CA LEU A 11 31.82 13.43 32.77
C LEU A 11 30.52 14.21 32.62
N ILE A 12 30.19 15.09 33.57
CA ILE A 12 28.99 15.94 33.52
C ILE A 12 29.07 16.94 32.36
N ALA A 13 30.22 17.59 32.17
CA ALA A 13 30.40 18.54 31.07
C ALA A 13 30.30 17.85 29.69
N ASN A 14 30.89 16.66 29.55
CA ASN A 14 30.81 15.89 28.30
C ASN A 14 29.39 15.36 28.04
N ALA A 15 28.67 14.92 29.07
CA ALA A 15 27.28 14.49 28.94
C ALA A 15 26.34 15.65 28.57
N ALA A 16 26.56 16.84 29.16
CA ALA A 16 25.81 18.04 28.82
C ALA A 16 26.07 18.51 27.37
N ALA A 17 27.32 18.42 26.91
CA ALA A 17 27.67 18.70 25.51
C ALA A 17 26.99 17.71 24.55
N LEU A 18 26.99 16.41 24.87
CA LEU A 18 26.30 15.38 24.09
C LEU A 18 24.78 15.63 24.04
N LEU A 19 24.14 15.97 25.16
CA LEU A 19 22.73 16.33 25.22
C LEU A 19 22.41 17.59 24.41
N ALA A 20 23.26 18.62 24.48
CA ALA A 20 23.11 19.84 23.69
C ALA A 20 23.21 19.57 22.17
N ILE A 21 24.08 18.64 21.77
CA ILE A 21 24.23 18.23 20.38
C ILE A 21 23.04 17.38 19.91
N THR A 22 22.43 16.57 20.78
CA THR A 22 21.29 15.71 20.40
C THR A 22 19.93 16.41 20.45
N LEU A 23 19.78 17.48 21.24
CA LEU A 23 18.57 18.30 21.32
C LEU A 23 18.02 18.79 19.97
N PRO A 24 18.81 19.31 19.02
CA PRO A 24 18.29 19.69 17.70
C PRO A 24 17.86 18.49 16.83
N PHE A 25 18.30 17.26 17.14
CA PHE A 25 17.81 16.04 16.49
C PHE A 25 16.60 15.42 17.22
N LEU A 26 16.28 15.90 18.43
CA LEU A 26 15.08 15.55 19.18
C LEU A 26 13.86 16.39 18.78
N GLU A 27 14.02 17.36 17.86
CA GLU A 27 12.93 17.81 16.99
C GLU A 27 12.56 16.69 16.00
N ILE A 28 12.21 15.53 16.54
CA ILE A 28 11.26 14.63 15.91
C ILE A 28 9.93 15.35 16.04
N GLY A 29 9.76 16.42 15.25
CA GLY A 29 8.44 16.84 14.85
C GLY A 29 7.74 15.57 14.39
N SER A 30 6.54 15.33 14.92
CA SER A 30 5.67 14.28 14.42
C SER A 30 5.25 14.61 12.98
N HIS A 31 6.20 14.54 12.05
CA HIS A 31 5.89 14.13 10.70
C HIS A 31 5.46 12.67 10.83
N ALA A 32 4.22 12.45 11.27
CA ALA A 32 3.49 11.28 10.85
C ALA A 32 3.60 11.28 9.33
N GLY A 33 4.55 10.51 8.80
CA GLY A 33 4.92 10.58 7.39
C GLY A 33 3.65 10.45 6.58
N ARG A 34 3.37 11.43 5.73
CA ARG A 34 2.22 11.34 4.83
C ARG A 34 2.39 10.08 3.99
N ARG A 35 1.32 9.30 3.89
CA ARG A 35 1.37 8.10 3.08
C ARG A 35 1.49 8.49 1.61
N ILE A 36 2.21 7.69 0.83
CA ILE A 36 2.37 7.91 -0.61
C ILE A 36 1.01 8.05 -1.30
N ASP A 37 0.01 7.24 -0.89
CA ASP A 37 -1.35 7.27 -1.45
C ASP A 37 -2.18 8.54 -1.11
N GLU A 38 -1.61 9.44 -0.30
CA GLU A 38 -2.22 10.69 0.15
C GLU A 38 -1.41 11.94 -0.24
N GLU A 39 -0.14 11.75 -0.59
CA GLU A 39 0.80 12.80 -0.95
C GLU A 39 0.58 13.28 -2.41
N THR A 40 0.48 14.60 -2.59
CA THR A 40 0.01 15.19 -3.86
C THR A 40 1.03 15.01 -4.97
N TYR A 41 2.32 14.97 -4.62
CA TYR A 41 3.41 14.65 -5.53
C TYR A 41 3.21 13.34 -6.31
N TYR A 42 2.49 12.36 -5.74
CA TYR A 42 2.28 11.05 -6.36
C TYR A 42 0.94 10.92 -7.10
N TYR A 43 0.12 11.97 -7.19
CA TYR A 43 -1.21 11.88 -7.82
C TYR A 43 -1.13 11.47 -9.29
N ASP A 44 -0.08 11.89 -9.99
CA ASP A 44 0.15 11.49 -11.38
C ASP A 44 0.54 10.02 -11.54
N SER A 45 0.95 9.34 -10.46
CA SER A 45 1.23 7.91 -10.39
C SER A 45 0.06 7.10 -9.79
N GLN A 46 -1.12 7.72 -9.65
CA GLN A 46 -2.28 7.12 -8.98
C GLN A 46 -3.54 7.04 -9.86
N ASP A 47 -3.47 7.36 -11.15
CA ASP A 47 -4.53 7.07 -12.13
C ASP A 47 -4.78 5.55 -12.22
N ILE A 48 -5.91 5.11 -11.66
CA ILE A 48 -6.24 3.69 -11.54
C ILE A 48 -6.57 3.03 -12.88
N TYR A 49 -7.14 3.80 -13.82
CA TYR A 49 -7.45 3.28 -15.15
C TYR A 49 -6.16 2.95 -15.89
N LYS A 50 -5.15 3.82 -15.82
CA LYS A 50 -3.82 3.54 -16.37
C LYS A 50 -3.12 2.39 -15.65
N ALA A 51 -3.20 2.37 -14.32
CA ALA A 51 -2.55 1.35 -13.50
C ALA A 51 -3.00 -0.08 -13.84
N PHE A 52 -4.29 -0.30 -14.09
CA PHE A 52 -4.79 -1.61 -14.50
C PHE A 52 -4.64 -1.91 -16.00
N ARG A 53 -4.22 -0.94 -16.82
CA ARG A 53 -3.97 -1.14 -18.26
C ARG A 53 -2.56 -1.63 -18.58
N ILE A 54 -1.70 -1.80 -17.59
CA ILE A 54 -0.33 -2.29 -17.78
C ILE A 54 -0.31 -3.72 -18.34
N SER A 55 -1.29 -4.55 -17.98
CA SER A 55 -1.40 -5.94 -18.46
C SER A 55 -2.85 -6.42 -18.38
N LYS A 56 -3.24 -7.33 -19.28
CA LYS A 56 -4.53 -8.05 -19.17
C LYS A 56 -4.54 -9.00 -17.96
N ARG A 57 -3.37 -9.48 -17.54
CA ARG A 57 -3.22 -10.41 -16.43
C ARG A 57 -2.21 -9.88 -15.41
N LEU A 58 -2.63 -9.81 -14.16
CA LEU A 58 -1.82 -9.32 -13.05
C LEU A 58 -1.71 -10.39 -11.97
N TRP A 59 -0.50 -10.77 -11.59
CA TRP A 59 -0.23 -11.72 -10.53
C TRP A 59 -0.27 -11.04 -9.17
N LEU A 60 -0.76 -11.75 -8.16
CA LEU A 60 -0.57 -11.33 -6.77
C LEU A 60 0.83 -11.76 -6.34
N GLY A 61 1.81 -10.88 -6.51
CA GLY A 61 3.21 -11.16 -6.17
C GLY A 61 3.42 -11.24 -4.66
N THR A 62 2.99 -10.21 -3.92
CA THR A 62 3.12 -10.20 -2.45
C THR A 62 2.09 -9.31 -1.76
N GLN A 63 2.05 -9.40 -0.43
CA GLN A 63 1.21 -8.59 0.45
C GLN A 63 1.87 -8.43 1.82
N ASN A 64 1.54 -7.35 2.54
CA ASN A 64 2.13 -7.05 3.85
C ASN A 64 1.22 -7.40 5.05
N PHE A 65 0.23 -8.27 4.85
CA PHE A 65 -0.69 -8.74 5.89
C PHE A 65 -0.86 -10.26 5.87
N VAL A 66 -1.45 -10.82 6.93
CA VAL A 66 -1.66 -12.27 7.04
C VAL A 66 -2.84 -12.71 6.18
N ARG A 67 -2.68 -13.84 5.50
CA ARG A 67 -3.68 -14.41 4.57
C ARG A 67 -4.72 -15.28 5.25
N ASP A 68 -5.32 -14.89 6.37
CA ASP A 68 -6.20 -15.78 7.14
C ASP A 68 -7.35 -16.37 6.31
N LYS A 69 -7.99 -15.53 5.49
CA LYS A 69 -9.12 -15.92 4.64
C LYS A 69 -8.71 -16.62 3.33
N THR A 70 -7.44 -16.51 2.93
CA THR A 70 -6.94 -17.04 1.64
C THR A 70 -5.73 -17.96 1.78
N SER A 71 -5.45 -18.44 2.99
CA SER A 71 -4.29 -19.29 3.32
C SER A 71 -4.30 -20.62 2.56
N GLY A 72 -5.48 -21.12 2.21
CA GLY A 72 -5.65 -22.31 1.37
C GLY A 72 -5.48 -22.08 -0.14
N ARG A 73 -5.06 -20.89 -0.59
CA ARG A 73 -4.93 -20.51 -2.01
C ARG A 73 -3.51 -20.12 -2.37
N LYS A 74 -3.02 -20.55 -3.53
CA LYS A 74 -1.73 -20.18 -4.11
C LYS A 74 -1.86 -19.77 -5.58
N CYS A 75 -0.81 -19.14 -6.12
CA CYS A 75 -0.71 -18.75 -7.52
C CYS A 75 -1.93 -17.94 -7.98
N THR A 76 -2.26 -16.89 -7.21
CA THR A 76 -3.41 -16.04 -7.49
C THR A 76 -3.04 -15.03 -8.56
N TYR A 77 -3.87 -14.91 -9.58
CA TYR A 77 -3.78 -13.83 -10.57
C TYR A 77 -5.18 -13.31 -10.89
N PHE A 78 -5.23 -12.12 -11.48
CA PHE A 78 -6.43 -11.44 -11.91
C PHE A 78 -6.36 -11.25 -13.41
N GLU A 79 -7.40 -11.65 -14.12
CA GLU A 79 -7.56 -11.41 -15.55
C GLU A 79 -8.63 -10.35 -15.77
N ILE A 80 -8.25 -9.27 -16.44
CA ILE A 80 -9.14 -8.16 -16.79
C ILE A 80 -9.90 -8.53 -18.07
N GLU A 81 -11.22 -8.51 -17.98
CA GLU A 81 -12.13 -8.88 -19.06
C GLU A 81 -12.54 -7.65 -19.88
N ASP A 82 -12.87 -6.56 -19.19
CA ASP A 82 -13.19 -5.26 -19.76
C ASP A 82 -12.76 -4.14 -18.81
N ILE A 83 -12.32 -2.99 -19.36
CA ILE A 83 -11.90 -1.84 -18.57
C ILE A 83 -12.12 -0.53 -19.33
N ASN A 84 -12.68 0.45 -18.63
CA ASN A 84 -12.83 1.84 -19.09
C ASN A 84 -12.56 2.81 -17.93
N GLU A 85 -12.69 4.12 -18.16
CA GLU A 85 -12.41 5.14 -17.14
C GLU A 85 -13.31 5.06 -15.89
N ASN A 86 -14.46 4.37 -15.97
CA ASN A 86 -15.41 4.23 -14.87
C ASN A 86 -15.24 2.94 -14.06
N GLY A 87 -14.50 1.95 -14.58
CA GLY A 87 -14.38 0.66 -13.91
C GLY A 87 -13.88 -0.48 -14.78
N MET A 88 -13.93 -1.68 -14.24
CA MET A 88 -13.51 -2.91 -14.90
C MET A 88 -14.32 -4.14 -14.44
N ASN A 89 -14.42 -5.11 -15.33
CA ASN A 89 -14.81 -6.48 -15.01
C ASN A 89 -13.55 -7.34 -15.01
N TYR A 90 -13.39 -8.18 -13.99
CA TYR A 90 -12.21 -9.02 -13.87
C TYR A 90 -12.52 -10.29 -13.10
N THR A 91 -11.71 -11.31 -13.35
CA THR A 91 -11.82 -12.61 -12.68
C THR A 91 -10.52 -12.92 -11.96
N SER A 92 -10.60 -13.29 -10.69
CA SER A 92 -9.46 -13.89 -9.99
C SER A 92 -9.42 -15.39 -10.26
N TYR A 93 -8.22 -15.91 -10.45
CA TYR A 93 -7.94 -17.32 -10.58
C TYR A 93 -6.93 -17.71 -9.51
N TYR A 94 -7.10 -18.90 -8.94
CA TYR A 94 -6.19 -19.40 -7.92
C TYR A 94 -6.18 -20.93 -7.90
N THR A 95 -5.15 -21.49 -7.27
CA THR A 95 -5.03 -22.92 -7.04
C THR A 95 -5.22 -23.20 -5.56
N PHE A 96 -6.09 -24.13 -5.21
CA PHE A 96 -6.23 -24.60 -3.84
C PHE A 96 -5.01 -25.45 -3.43
N MET A 97 -4.78 -25.61 -2.13
CA MET A 97 -3.71 -26.48 -1.64
C MET A 97 -3.88 -27.94 -2.08
N SER A 98 -5.11 -28.39 -2.32
CA SER A 98 -5.43 -29.70 -2.91
C SER A 98 -5.02 -29.84 -4.39
N GLY A 99 -4.65 -28.75 -5.05
CA GLY A 99 -4.29 -28.72 -6.48
C GLY A 99 -5.45 -28.36 -7.42
N SER A 100 -6.70 -28.37 -6.95
CA SER A 100 -7.84 -27.93 -7.75
C SER A 100 -7.76 -26.43 -8.06
N LYS A 101 -8.39 -26.03 -9.17
CA LYS A 101 -8.46 -24.62 -9.60
C LYS A 101 -9.75 -23.98 -9.09
N GLY A 102 -9.68 -22.70 -8.73
CA GLY A 102 -10.81 -21.89 -8.36
C GLY A 102 -10.78 -20.56 -9.11
N GLN A 103 -11.96 -19.95 -9.23
CA GLN A 103 -12.12 -18.63 -9.83
C GLN A 103 -13.21 -17.82 -9.13
N MET A 104 -13.18 -16.51 -9.28
CA MET A 104 -14.20 -15.59 -8.76
C MET A 104 -14.34 -14.38 -9.69
N HIS A 105 -15.57 -14.02 -10.03
CA HIS A 105 -15.88 -12.85 -10.85
C HIS A 105 -16.07 -11.61 -9.97
N TYR A 106 -15.65 -10.46 -10.49
CA TYR A 106 -15.73 -9.18 -9.82
C TYR A 106 -16.16 -8.08 -10.78
N HIS A 107 -16.89 -7.13 -10.24
CA HIS A 107 -17.12 -5.84 -10.89
C HIS A 107 -16.50 -4.74 -10.03
N GLY A 108 -15.61 -3.97 -10.64
CA GLY A 108 -14.87 -2.89 -10.02
C GLY A 108 -15.32 -1.54 -10.54
N LYS A 109 -15.78 -0.66 -9.64
CA LYS A 109 -16.11 0.73 -9.96
C LYS A 109 -14.98 1.66 -9.54
N PHE A 110 -14.48 2.46 -10.47
CA PHE A 110 -13.45 3.46 -10.16
C PHE A 110 -14.05 4.71 -9.52
N TYR A 111 -13.33 5.29 -8.57
CA TYR A 111 -13.75 6.51 -7.89
C TYR A 111 -12.54 7.35 -7.42
N LYS A 112 -12.81 8.61 -7.09
CA LYS A 112 -11.85 9.52 -6.46
C LYS A 112 -11.97 9.41 -4.94
N THR A 113 -10.87 9.13 -4.26
CA THR A 113 -10.88 9.23 -2.80
C THR A 113 -10.90 10.69 -2.37
N PRO A 114 -11.47 11.00 -1.18
CA PRO A 114 -11.43 12.35 -0.64
C PRO A 114 -10.00 12.91 -0.62
N PRO A 115 -9.82 14.21 -0.89
CA PRO A 115 -8.53 14.84 -0.78
C PRO A 115 -8.13 14.92 0.70
N VAL A 116 -6.84 14.75 0.97
CA VAL A 116 -6.24 14.92 2.32
C VAL A 116 -5.63 16.33 2.46
N ASN A 117 -5.62 17.10 1.37
CA ASN A 117 -5.09 18.45 1.26
C ASN A 117 -6.08 19.33 0.47
N ILE A 118 -5.74 20.59 0.23
CA ILE A 118 -6.55 21.52 -0.58
C ILE A 118 -6.60 21.06 -2.06
N GLU A 119 -5.56 20.38 -2.53
CA GLU A 119 -5.49 19.89 -3.91
C GLU A 119 -6.38 18.67 -4.13
N GLU A 120 -7.29 18.78 -5.10
CA GLU A 120 -8.12 17.66 -5.53
C GLU A 120 -7.41 16.81 -6.58
N ARG A 121 -7.74 15.51 -6.58
CA ARG A 121 -7.32 14.60 -7.65
C ARG A 121 -8.15 14.86 -8.90
N ASN A 122 -7.47 14.99 -10.03
CA ASN A 122 -8.11 15.09 -11.34
C ASN A 122 -8.58 13.72 -11.88
N LYS A 123 -7.91 12.64 -11.45
CA LYS A 123 -8.16 11.26 -11.90
C LYS A 123 -8.68 10.39 -10.77
N THR A 124 -9.44 9.37 -11.12
CA THR A 124 -9.84 8.30 -10.19
C THR A 124 -8.61 7.53 -9.75
N ASN A 125 -8.54 7.20 -8.47
CA ASN A 125 -7.39 6.53 -7.86
C ASN A 125 -7.77 5.32 -6.99
N ALA A 126 -9.06 4.99 -6.94
CA ALA A 126 -9.57 3.95 -6.08
C ALA A 126 -10.59 3.07 -6.79
N LEU A 127 -10.77 1.87 -6.25
CA LEU A 127 -11.59 0.79 -6.78
C LEU A 127 -12.55 0.32 -5.69
N ASN A 128 -13.84 0.31 -6.00
CA ASN A 128 -14.86 -0.35 -5.19
C ASN A 128 -15.28 -1.66 -5.87
N VAL A 129 -15.12 -2.78 -5.19
CA VAL A 129 -15.29 -4.13 -5.72
C VAL A 129 -16.61 -4.74 -5.27
N SER A 130 -17.35 -5.31 -6.22
CA SER A 130 -18.63 -5.95 -6.02
C SER A 130 -18.68 -7.33 -6.72
N MET A 131 -19.85 -7.98 -6.71
CA MET A 131 -20.13 -9.28 -7.35
C MET A 131 -19.37 -10.52 -6.85
N THR A 132 -18.45 -10.38 -5.91
CA THR A 132 -17.88 -11.56 -5.23
C THR A 132 -18.88 -12.20 -4.26
N SER A 133 -18.92 -13.54 -4.28
CA SER A 133 -19.72 -14.35 -3.36
C SER A 133 -19.14 -14.40 -1.94
N GLU A 134 -17.92 -13.90 -1.75
CA GLU A 134 -17.25 -13.89 -0.46
C GLU A 134 -17.61 -12.64 0.35
N LYS A 135 -18.41 -12.83 1.41
CA LYS A 135 -18.79 -11.74 2.32
C LYS A 135 -17.60 -11.05 2.97
N TRP A 136 -16.52 -11.79 3.23
CA TRP A 136 -15.31 -11.26 3.88
C TRP A 136 -14.42 -10.44 2.93
N HIS A 137 -14.62 -10.55 1.62
CA HIS A 137 -13.71 -9.98 0.63
C HIS A 137 -13.64 -8.45 0.73
N PRO A 138 -12.43 -7.86 0.70
CA PRO A 138 -12.30 -6.40 0.73
C PRO A 138 -12.93 -5.79 -0.51
N ARG A 139 -13.59 -4.66 -0.31
CA ARG A 139 -14.36 -3.92 -1.29
C ARG A 139 -13.61 -2.67 -1.73
N ASN A 140 -12.86 -2.04 -0.84
CA ASN A 140 -12.26 -0.75 -1.14
C ASN A 140 -10.75 -0.86 -1.29
N TYR A 141 -10.25 -0.47 -2.46
CA TYR A 141 -8.83 -0.42 -2.76
C TYR A 141 -8.43 0.96 -3.26
N ARG A 142 -7.19 1.36 -3.02
CA ARG A 142 -6.62 2.62 -3.50
C ARG A 142 -5.25 2.37 -4.11
N VAL A 143 -4.96 2.98 -5.25
CA VAL A 143 -3.61 2.97 -5.82
C VAL A 143 -2.68 3.72 -4.87
N VAL A 144 -1.64 3.03 -4.41
CA VAL A 144 -0.53 3.66 -3.70
C VAL A 144 0.43 4.26 -4.72
N TYR A 145 0.82 3.44 -5.69
CA TYR A 145 1.74 3.81 -6.74
C TYR A 145 1.60 2.86 -7.93
N SER A 146 1.77 3.40 -9.13
CA SER A 146 2.05 2.64 -10.34
C SER A 146 3.03 3.41 -11.21
N ASP A 147 3.97 2.69 -11.81
CA ASP A 147 4.85 3.24 -12.84
C ASP A 147 4.24 3.16 -14.26
N TYR A 148 3.04 2.58 -14.36
CA TYR A 148 2.31 2.35 -15.62
C TYR A 148 3.04 1.47 -16.64
N THR A 149 4.01 0.68 -16.20
CA THR A 149 4.76 -0.24 -17.05
C THR A 149 4.70 -1.68 -16.55
N TRP A 150 4.92 -1.91 -15.25
CA TRP A 150 4.93 -3.26 -14.68
C TRP A 150 4.57 -3.29 -13.18
N CYS A 151 4.61 -2.16 -12.48
CA CYS A 151 4.35 -2.10 -11.04
C CYS A 151 2.96 -1.52 -10.74
N LEU A 152 2.16 -2.24 -9.95
CA LEU A 152 0.96 -1.70 -9.32
C LEU A 152 0.89 -2.10 -7.84
N ILE A 153 0.94 -1.09 -6.97
CA ILE A 153 0.75 -1.25 -5.53
C ILE A 153 -0.62 -0.73 -5.15
N LEU A 154 -1.43 -1.58 -4.51
CA LEU A 154 -2.74 -1.22 -4.01
C LEU A 154 -2.76 -1.30 -2.48
N ARG A 155 -3.50 -0.37 -1.88
CA ARG A 155 -3.91 -0.41 -0.48
C ARG A 155 -5.34 -0.93 -0.37
N VAL A 156 -5.59 -1.78 0.62
CA VAL A 156 -6.87 -2.38 0.98
C VAL A 156 -7.47 -1.58 2.12
N LEU A 157 -8.41 -0.69 1.83
CA LEU A 157 -8.92 0.30 2.79
C LEU A 157 -9.78 -0.31 3.91
N ASP A 158 -10.27 -1.54 3.73
CA ASP A 158 -11.11 -2.21 4.73
C ASP A 158 -10.29 -2.88 5.84
N PHE A 159 -8.95 -2.87 5.73
CA PHE A 159 -8.03 -3.44 6.72
C PHE A 159 -7.40 -2.37 7.60
N TYR A 160 -6.83 -2.82 8.74
CA TYR A 160 -6.15 -1.92 9.66
C TYR A 160 -4.95 -1.23 8.99
N PRO A 161 -4.78 0.09 9.19
CA PRO A 161 -3.67 0.84 8.59
C PRO A 161 -2.32 0.21 8.89
N GLY A 162 -1.44 0.12 7.87
CA GLY A 162 -0.06 -0.36 8.01
C GLY A 162 0.14 -1.84 7.67
N ARG A 163 -0.93 -2.64 7.60
CA ARG A 163 -0.93 -4.02 7.09
C ARG A 163 -2.09 -4.20 6.11
N ASP A 164 -2.00 -3.46 5.02
CA ASP A 164 -3.11 -3.25 4.10
C ASP A 164 -2.65 -3.14 2.64
N GLN A 165 -1.49 -3.65 2.24
CA GLN A 165 -0.97 -3.49 0.88
C GLN A 165 -0.82 -4.82 0.13
N ILE A 166 -1.12 -4.77 -1.17
CA ILE A 166 -0.88 -5.84 -2.14
C ILE A 166 -0.07 -5.29 -3.32
N TYR A 167 0.80 -6.14 -3.86
CA TYR A 167 1.64 -5.85 -5.02
C TYR A 167 1.19 -6.72 -6.20
N LEU A 168 1.01 -6.09 -7.36
CA LEU A 168 0.57 -6.70 -8.60
C LEU A 168 1.58 -6.43 -9.74
N ASP A 169 1.88 -7.47 -10.53
CA ASP A 169 2.79 -7.46 -11.69
C ASP A 169 2.32 -8.32 -12.87
#